data_AF-A0A3B1A6L6-F1
#
_entry.id   AF-A0A3B1A6L6-F1
#
_cell.length_a   1.000
_cell.length_b   1.000
_cell.length_c   1.000
_cell.angle_alpha   90.00
_cell.angle_beta   90.00
_cell.angle_gamma   90.00
#
_symmetry.space_group_name_H-M   'P 1'
#
loop_
_entity.id
_entity.type
_entity.pdbx_description
1 polymer ?
#
loop_
_entity_poly.entity_id
_entity_poly.type
_entity_poly.pdbx_seq_one_letter_code
_entity_poly.pdbx_strand_id
1 'polypeptide(L)'
;YHAITKRQKKTFSKFLYYCMFYGNTQPTILCEGKTDNVYLKSTINILATHYPKLATAKTKSSAYKLLIHFIEYSRRSKFLMGLDGGKGSAEFFVKKFNIHNEFYNAPPPQNPVIIVLDNDSGFSNFQSILKKINSATIYPTVFKKDEYRKADFIHVMHNPYIVLTPLSPKGKQTDIEYLFDDATRLTQHNGKCFNTADKRDDETDLSKEAFADHIIKTQKGSINFDGLKPLLDRIVAAITHYDSIK
;
A
#
# COMPACT_ATOMS: atom_id res chain seq x y z
N TYR A 1 -18.75 -18.53 -23.72
CA TYR A 1 -17.57 -18.30 -22.85
C TYR A 1 -16.83 -19.61 -22.68
N HIS A 2 -15.66 -19.78 -23.31
CA HIS A 2 -14.85 -20.99 -23.10
C HIS A 2 -14.28 -20.99 -21.68
N ALA A 3 -14.58 -22.04 -20.92
CA ALA A 3 -14.08 -22.20 -19.55
C ALA A 3 -12.55 -22.40 -19.58
N ILE A 4 -11.81 -21.55 -18.86
CA ILE A 4 -10.36 -21.71 -18.69
C ILE A 4 -10.11 -22.97 -17.85
N THR A 5 -9.26 -23.87 -18.32
CA THR A 5 -8.89 -25.08 -17.57
C THR A 5 -8.10 -24.71 -16.29
N LYS A 6 -8.14 -25.58 -15.27
CA LYS A 6 -7.35 -25.38 -14.03
C LYS A 6 -5.85 -25.18 -14.31
N ARG A 7 -5.31 -25.89 -15.31
CA ARG A 7 -3.91 -25.76 -15.74
C ARG A 7 -3.63 -24.39 -16.36
N GLN A 8 -4.46 -23.94 -17.31
CA GLN A 8 -4.34 -22.62 -17.93
C GLN A 8 -4.45 -21.50 -16.90
N LYS A 9 -5.41 -21.60 -15.96
CA LYS A 9 -5.54 -20.65 -14.84
C LYS A 9 -4.25 -20.58 -14.03
N LYS A 10 -3.70 -21.72 -13.60
CA LYS A 10 -2.47 -21.77 -12.80
C LYS A 10 -1.28 -21.15 -13.53
N THR A 11 -1.10 -21.46 -14.81
CA THR A 11 -0.03 -20.89 -15.63
C THR A 11 -0.18 -19.38 -15.78
N PHE A 12 -1.39 -18.91 -16.11
CA PHE A 12 -1.66 -17.49 -16.28
C PHE A 12 -1.50 -16.70 -14.97
N SER A 13 -1.97 -17.25 -13.84
CA SER A 13 -1.73 -16.68 -12.50
C SER A 13 -0.24 -16.52 -12.20
N LYS A 14 0.59 -17.54 -12.51
CA LYS A 14 2.04 -17.45 -12.32
C LYS A 14 2.69 -16.41 -13.23
N PHE A 15 2.23 -16.30 -14.49
CA PHE A 15 2.73 -15.27 -15.40
C PHE A 15 2.40 -13.86 -14.90
N LEU A 16 1.15 -13.62 -14.47
CA LEU A 16 0.76 -12.33 -13.91
C LEU A 16 1.53 -11.99 -12.64
N TYR A 17 1.74 -12.96 -11.76
CA TYR A 17 2.51 -12.77 -10.54
C TYR A 17 3.96 -12.37 -10.87
N TYR A 18 4.57 -13.01 -11.88
CA TYR A 18 5.89 -12.63 -12.35
C TYR A 18 5.91 -11.17 -12.81
N CYS A 19 5.02 -10.79 -13.74
CA CYS A 19 4.97 -9.44 -14.28
C CYS A 19 4.76 -8.35 -13.21
N MET A 20 3.93 -8.62 -12.19
CA MET A 20 3.53 -7.61 -11.21
C MET A 20 4.47 -7.49 -10.01
N PHE A 21 5.13 -8.58 -9.62
CA PHE A 21 5.81 -8.66 -8.33
C PHE A 21 7.26 -9.15 -8.38
N TYR A 22 7.64 -9.96 -9.36
CA TYR A 22 8.99 -10.51 -9.46
C TYR A 22 9.82 -9.75 -10.52
N GLY A 23 9.30 -9.69 -11.75
CA GLY A 23 9.87 -8.96 -12.87
C GLY A 23 9.29 -7.56 -13.04
N ASN A 24 8.83 -6.93 -11.95
CA ASN A 24 8.29 -5.58 -12.00
C ASN A 24 9.38 -4.56 -12.36
N THR A 25 9.05 -3.65 -13.26
CA THR A 25 9.98 -2.64 -13.79
C THR A 25 10.08 -1.38 -12.92
N GLN A 26 9.21 -1.25 -11.92
CA GLN A 26 9.17 -0.16 -10.96
C GLN A 26 8.69 -0.67 -9.59
N PRO A 27 8.97 0.04 -8.48
CA PRO A 27 8.44 -0.33 -7.17
C PRO A 27 6.92 -0.50 -7.22
N THR A 28 6.43 -1.62 -6.69
CA THR A 28 4.99 -1.95 -6.72
C THR A 28 4.38 -1.74 -5.34
N ILE A 29 3.29 -0.99 -5.25
CA ILE A 29 2.53 -0.75 -4.02
C ILE A 29 1.26 -1.61 -4.02
N LEU A 30 1.07 -2.35 -2.94
CA LEU A 30 -0.13 -3.14 -2.65
C LEU A 30 -0.78 -2.59 -1.38
N CYS A 31 -1.84 -1.80 -1.50
CA CYS A 31 -2.55 -1.22 -0.35
C CYS A 31 -3.57 -2.19 0.26
N GLU A 32 -4.02 -1.96 1.49
CA GLU A 32 -5.08 -2.79 2.08
C GLU A 32 -6.40 -2.65 1.31
N GLY A 33 -6.79 -1.43 0.97
CA GLY A 33 -8.02 -1.13 0.23
C GLY A 33 -7.79 -0.43 -1.11
N LYS A 34 -8.84 -0.36 -1.94
CA LYS A 34 -8.81 0.37 -3.22
C LYS A 34 -8.78 1.89 -3.05
N THR A 35 -9.32 2.40 -1.94
CA THR A 35 -9.40 3.84 -1.62
C THR A 35 -8.03 4.42 -1.32
N ASP A 36 -7.16 3.63 -0.70
CA ASP A 36 -5.77 3.97 -0.38
C ASP A 36 -4.97 4.31 -1.63
N ASN A 37 -5.21 3.62 -2.74
CA ASN A 37 -4.61 3.96 -4.04
C ASN A 37 -4.95 5.40 -4.43
N VAL A 38 -6.18 5.85 -4.21
CA VAL A 38 -6.62 7.22 -4.53
C VAL A 38 -5.96 8.23 -3.59
N TYR A 39 -5.92 7.93 -2.30
CA TYR A 39 -5.26 8.78 -1.29
C TYR A 39 -3.78 8.97 -1.62
N LEU A 40 -3.04 7.88 -1.79
CA LEU A 40 -1.60 7.93 -2.04
C LEU A 40 -1.27 8.54 -3.41
N LYS A 41 -2.02 8.20 -4.48
CA LYS A 41 -1.80 8.84 -5.78
C LYS A 41 -2.05 10.35 -5.74
N SER A 42 -3.07 10.80 -5.00
CA SER A 42 -3.38 12.23 -4.86
C SER A 42 -2.28 12.94 -4.05
N THR A 43 -1.87 12.33 -2.94
CA THR A 43 -0.79 12.82 -2.07
C THR A 43 0.52 12.96 -2.85
N ILE A 44 0.96 11.90 -3.54
CA ILE A 44 2.19 11.89 -4.33
C ILE A 44 2.12 12.92 -5.46
N ASN A 45 0.94 13.13 -6.07
CA ASN A 45 0.78 14.12 -7.12
C ASN A 45 1.00 15.55 -6.60
N ILE A 46 0.44 15.88 -5.44
CA ILE A 46 0.60 17.21 -4.83
C ILE A 46 2.01 17.40 -4.27
N LEU A 47 2.58 16.37 -3.65
CA LEU A 47 3.90 16.42 -3.01
C LEU A 47 5.05 15.97 -3.93
N ALA A 48 4.83 15.87 -5.24
CA ALA A 48 5.78 15.27 -6.18
C ALA A 48 7.20 15.87 -6.13
N THR A 49 7.31 17.18 -5.87
CA THR A 49 8.60 17.88 -5.72
C THR A 49 9.40 17.41 -4.51
N HIS A 50 8.73 16.96 -3.44
CA HIS A 50 9.36 16.47 -2.22
C HIS A 50 9.69 14.96 -2.30
N TYR A 51 9.05 14.23 -3.22
CA TYR A 51 9.18 12.77 -3.35
C TYR A 51 9.65 12.35 -4.75
N PRO A 52 10.87 12.73 -5.18
CA PRO A 52 11.37 12.43 -6.53
C PRO A 52 11.59 10.94 -6.79
N LYS A 53 11.71 10.10 -5.74
CA LYS A 53 11.74 8.63 -5.88
C LYS A 53 10.35 8.04 -6.20
N LEU A 54 9.26 8.77 -5.93
CA LEU A 54 7.88 8.29 -6.13
C LEU A 54 7.27 8.86 -7.41
N ALA A 55 7.58 10.10 -7.78
CA ALA A 55 7.07 10.74 -8.98
C ALA A 55 8.01 11.82 -9.54
N THR A 56 7.94 12.04 -10.84
CA THR A 56 8.44 13.25 -11.50
C THR A 56 7.37 14.34 -11.43
N ALA A 57 7.71 15.48 -10.83
CA ALA A 57 6.81 16.64 -10.76
C ALA A 57 6.52 17.21 -12.16
N LYS A 58 5.32 17.78 -12.33
CA LYS A 58 4.97 18.52 -13.55
C LYS A 58 5.78 19.81 -13.60
N THR A 59 6.42 20.09 -14.73
CA THR A 59 7.05 21.38 -15.02
C THR A 59 6.40 22.01 -16.26
N LYS A 60 6.92 23.15 -16.72
CA LYS A 60 6.46 23.74 -17.99
C LYS A 60 6.81 22.83 -19.20
N SER A 61 7.87 22.02 -19.11
CA SER A 61 8.39 21.20 -20.20
C SER A 61 8.19 19.69 -20.01
N SER A 62 7.81 19.24 -18.81
CA SER A 62 7.61 17.81 -18.51
C SER A 62 6.26 17.55 -17.86
N ALA A 63 5.57 16.51 -18.34
CA ALA A 63 4.36 16.02 -17.71
C ALA A 63 4.67 15.35 -16.36
N TYR A 64 3.69 15.38 -15.46
CA TYR A 64 3.74 14.56 -14.24
C TYR A 64 3.83 13.08 -14.61
N LYS A 65 4.69 12.33 -13.93
CA LYS A 65 4.84 10.89 -14.12
C LYS A 65 5.02 10.20 -12.77
N LEU A 66 4.16 9.22 -12.48
CA LEU A 66 4.35 8.34 -11.34
C LEU A 66 5.48 7.34 -11.65
N LEU A 67 6.40 7.15 -10.71
CA LEU A 67 7.56 6.25 -10.83
C LEU A 67 7.38 4.93 -10.07
N ILE A 68 6.18 4.72 -9.53
CA ILE A 68 5.77 3.50 -8.81
C ILE A 68 4.47 2.96 -9.41
N HIS A 69 4.23 1.66 -9.25
CA HIS A 69 3.02 0.98 -9.72
C HIS A 69 2.07 0.75 -8.54
N PHE A 70 0.79 1.10 -8.66
CA PHE A 70 -0.21 0.66 -7.69
C PHE A 70 -0.98 -0.54 -8.25
N ILE A 71 -1.13 -1.59 -7.46
CA ILE A 71 -1.98 -2.72 -7.82
C ILE A 71 -3.45 -2.28 -7.76
N GLU A 72 -4.14 -2.45 -8.88
CA GLU A 72 -5.58 -2.18 -8.97
C GLU A 72 -6.40 -3.43 -8.68
N TYR A 73 -7.40 -3.28 -7.81
CA TYR A 73 -8.30 -4.37 -7.45
C TYR A 73 -9.43 -4.51 -8.45
N SER A 74 -9.58 -5.73 -8.97
CA SER A 74 -10.63 -6.09 -9.92
C SER A 74 -11.11 -7.52 -9.66
N ARG A 75 -12.26 -7.88 -10.25
CA ARG A 75 -12.72 -9.28 -10.25
C ARG A 75 -11.65 -10.24 -10.82
N ARG A 76 -10.82 -9.74 -11.74
CA ARG A 76 -9.73 -10.51 -12.36
C ARG A 76 -8.55 -10.71 -11.41
N SER A 77 -8.10 -9.68 -10.70
CA SER A 77 -7.01 -9.80 -9.72
C SER A 77 -7.43 -10.74 -8.57
N LYS A 78 -8.68 -10.64 -8.12
CA LYS A 78 -9.25 -11.57 -7.13
C LYS A 78 -9.23 -13.00 -7.65
N PHE A 79 -9.78 -13.23 -8.84
CA PHE A 79 -9.93 -14.57 -9.41
C PHE A 79 -8.59 -15.26 -9.69
N LEU A 80 -7.60 -14.52 -10.18
CA LEU A 80 -6.31 -15.07 -10.64
C LEU A 80 -5.24 -15.05 -9.57
N MET A 81 -5.21 -14.05 -8.69
CA MET A 81 -4.12 -13.84 -7.74
C MET A 81 -4.57 -13.83 -6.29
N GLY A 82 -5.88 -13.92 -6.00
CA GLY A 82 -6.40 -13.78 -4.65
C GLY A 82 -6.27 -12.37 -4.08
N LEU A 83 -6.08 -11.38 -4.95
CA LEU A 83 -5.88 -9.97 -4.57
C LEU A 83 -7.16 -9.17 -4.82
N ASP A 84 -7.85 -8.80 -3.75
CA ASP A 84 -9.11 -8.07 -3.80
C ASP A 84 -9.18 -6.84 -2.90
N GLY A 85 -8.09 -6.52 -2.19
CA GLY A 85 -8.06 -5.40 -1.25
C GLY A 85 -9.00 -5.60 -0.06
N GLY A 86 -9.18 -6.86 0.35
CA GLY A 86 -9.97 -7.24 1.50
C GLY A 86 -9.14 -7.89 2.60
N LYS A 87 -9.80 -8.13 3.74
CA LYS A 87 -9.20 -8.76 4.92
C LYS A 87 -8.48 -10.07 4.55
N GLY A 88 -7.20 -10.15 4.91
CA GLY A 88 -6.36 -11.33 4.67
C GLY A 88 -5.75 -11.42 3.26
N SER A 89 -6.01 -10.47 2.37
CA SER A 89 -5.40 -10.47 1.02
C SER A 89 -3.88 -10.31 1.08
N ALA A 90 -3.38 -9.40 1.93
CA ALA A 90 -1.95 -9.23 2.19
C ALA A 90 -1.29 -10.48 2.81
N GLU A 91 -1.99 -11.12 3.76
CA GLU A 91 -1.52 -12.38 4.36
C GLU A 91 -1.40 -13.50 3.32
N PHE A 92 -2.40 -13.62 2.46
CA PHE A 92 -2.41 -14.58 1.37
C PHE A 92 -1.26 -14.31 0.40
N PHE A 93 -1.06 -13.04 0.03
CA PHE A 93 0.03 -12.62 -0.84
C PHE A 93 1.40 -13.04 -0.29
N VAL A 94 1.72 -12.69 0.96
CA VAL A 94 3.01 -13.02 1.58
C VAL A 94 3.22 -14.53 1.70
N LYS A 95 2.20 -15.30 2.09
CA LYS A 95 2.27 -16.77 2.14
C LYS A 95 2.55 -17.40 0.78
N LYS A 96 2.02 -16.82 -0.30
CA LYS A 96 2.22 -17.32 -1.67
C LYS A 96 3.50 -16.81 -2.31
N PHE A 97 4.04 -15.68 -1.84
CA PHE A 97 5.23 -15.05 -2.44
C PHE A 97 6.41 -16.00 -2.51
N ASN A 98 6.80 -16.62 -1.39
CA ASN A 98 7.98 -17.48 -1.39
C ASN A 98 7.84 -18.68 -2.35
N ILE A 99 6.65 -19.29 -2.40
CA ILE A 99 6.35 -20.43 -3.30
C ILE A 99 6.46 -20.01 -4.77
N HIS A 100 6.02 -18.78 -5.11
CA HIS A 100 6.14 -18.26 -6.46
C HIS A 100 7.58 -17.87 -6.78
N ASN A 101 8.29 -17.25 -5.85
CA ASN A 101 9.67 -16.83 -6.00
C ASN A 101 10.60 -18.03 -6.32
N GLU A 102 10.45 -19.13 -5.58
CA GLU A 102 11.21 -20.38 -5.80
C GLU A 102 10.91 -21.05 -7.14
N PHE A 103 9.78 -20.72 -7.78
CA PHE A 103 9.42 -21.26 -9.09
C PHE A 103 10.12 -20.54 -10.25
N TYR A 104 10.55 -19.29 -10.08
CA TYR A 104 11.12 -18.51 -11.16
C TYR A 104 12.64 -18.67 -11.23
N ASN A 105 13.12 -19.25 -12.34
CA ASN A 105 14.54 -19.31 -12.68
C ASN A 105 14.91 -18.06 -13.51
N ALA A 106 14.92 -16.90 -12.86
CA ALA A 106 15.23 -15.60 -13.47
C ALA A 106 16.19 -14.80 -12.56
N PRO A 107 16.82 -13.71 -13.05
CA PRO A 107 17.60 -12.82 -12.19
C PRO A 107 16.77 -12.28 -11.02
N PRO A 108 17.39 -11.94 -9.89
CA PRO A 108 16.70 -11.38 -8.73
C PRO A 108 15.83 -10.16 -9.11
N PRO A 109 14.68 -9.97 -8.44
CA PRO A 109 13.83 -8.80 -8.67
C PRO A 109 14.60 -7.49 -8.57
N GLN A 110 14.32 -6.53 -9.45
CA GLN A 110 15.07 -5.26 -9.48
C GLN A 110 14.39 -4.13 -8.69
N ASN A 111 13.15 -4.37 -8.25
CA ASN A 111 12.31 -3.40 -7.58
C ASN A 111 11.55 -4.04 -6.40
N PRO A 112 11.29 -3.30 -5.31
CA PRO A 112 10.56 -3.82 -4.17
C PRO A 112 9.05 -3.90 -4.45
N VAL A 113 8.38 -4.78 -3.71
CA VAL A 113 6.93 -4.80 -3.54
C VAL A 113 6.62 -4.32 -2.14
N ILE A 114 5.94 -3.19 -1.99
CA ILE A 114 5.64 -2.55 -0.71
C ILE A 114 4.16 -2.72 -0.43
N ILE A 115 3.86 -3.44 0.66
CA ILE A 115 2.50 -3.67 1.15
C ILE A 115 2.19 -2.59 2.18
N VAL A 116 1.22 -1.72 1.89
CA VAL A 116 0.79 -0.65 2.80
C VAL A 116 -0.44 -1.11 3.55
N LEU A 117 -0.37 -1.12 4.88
CA LEU A 117 -1.47 -1.58 5.75
C LEU A 117 -1.77 -0.57 6.85
N ASP A 118 -3.00 -0.63 7.36
CA ASP A 118 -3.38 0.12 8.54
C ASP A 118 -2.66 -0.42 9.78
N ASN A 119 -2.23 0.49 10.65
CA ASN A 119 -1.64 0.18 11.94
C ASN A 119 -2.72 0.06 12.99
N ASP A 120 -3.69 -0.81 12.72
CA ASP A 120 -4.91 -0.97 13.50
C ASP A 120 -5.02 -2.39 14.06
N SER A 121 -6.20 -2.76 14.55
CA SER A 121 -6.42 -4.10 15.10
C SER A 121 -6.30 -5.21 14.05
N GLY A 122 -6.56 -4.90 12.77
CA GLY A 122 -6.45 -5.82 11.63
C GLY A 122 -5.05 -6.39 11.43
N PHE A 123 -4.01 -5.59 11.68
CA PHE A 123 -2.61 -6.03 11.57
C PHE A 123 -2.22 -7.14 12.57
N SER A 124 -2.97 -7.33 13.66
CA SER A 124 -2.62 -8.28 14.73
C SER A 124 -2.52 -9.74 14.24
N ASN A 125 -3.37 -10.13 13.29
CA ASN A 125 -3.30 -11.46 12.67
C ASN A 125 -2.06 -11.61 11.80
N PHE A 126 -1.72 -10.56 11.05
CA PHE A 126 -0.57 -10.58 10.16
C PHE A 126 0.76 -10.61 10.93
N GLN A 127 0.83 -9.96 12.10
CA GLN A 127 1.96 -10.03 13.00
C GLN A 127 2.34 -11.48 13.37
N SER A 128 1.35 -12.34 13.58
CA SER A 128 1.57 -13.76 13.90
C SER A 128 2.19 -14.54 12.72
N ILE A 129 1.93 -14.12 11.48
CA ILE A 129 2.54 -14.68 10.28
C ILE A 129 3.98 -14.19 10.15
N LEU A 130 4.22 -12.89 10.37
CA LEU A 130 5.57 -12.30 10.30
C LEU A 130 6.54 -12.93 11.30
N LYS A 131 6.09 -13.24 12.51
CA LYS A 131 6.90 -13.94 13.52
C LYS A 131 7.40 -15.31 13.06
N LYS A 132 6.71 -15.96 12.11
CA LYS A 132 7.07 -17.27 11.55
C LYS A 132 7.99 -17.16 10.33
N ILE A 133 8.23 -15.95 9.82
CA ILE A 133 9.09 -15.70 8.66
C ILE A 133 10.47 -15.30 9.19
N ASN A 134 11.43 -16.21 9.14
CA ASN A 134 12.75 -16.00 9.73
C ASN A 134 13.50 -14.80 9.15
N SER A 135 13.33 -14.53 7.85
CA SER A 135 13.93 -13.40 7.14
C SER A 135 13.31 -12.04 7.48
N ALA A 136 12.16 -12.01 8.16
CA ALA A 136 11.47 -10.77 8.44
C ALA A 136 12.27 -9.91 9.43
N THR A 137 12.64 -8.71 8.99
CA THR A 137 13.50 -7.76 9.71
C THR A 137 12.83 -6.40 9.74
N ILE A 138 12.76 -5.78 10.92
CA ILE A 138 12.16 -4.45 11.09
C ILE A 138 13.23 -3.37 11.07
N TYR A 139 12.86 -2.20 10.56
CA TYR A 139 13.74 -1.03 10.50
C TYR A 139 13.04 0.19 11.11
N PRO A 140 13.78 1.07 11.81
CA PRO A 140 15.20 0.95 12.15
C PRO A 140 15.47 -0.23 13.11
N THR A 141 16.68 -0.80 13.04
CA THR A 141 17.09 -2.01 13.78
C THR A 141 17.24 -1.79 15.29
N VAL A 142 17.04 -0.57 15.77
CA VAL A 142 17.00 -0.22 17.20
C VAL A 142 15.79 -0.84 17.91
N PHE A 143 14.69 -1.09 17.19
CA PHE A 143 13.50 -1.71 17.74
C PHE A 143 13.67 -3.23 17.88
N LYS A 144 13.04 -3.82 18.89
CA LYS A 144 13.04 -5.28 19.07
C LYS A 144 12.24 -5.95 17.95
N LYS A 145 12.63 -7.16 17.54
CA LYS A 145 12.07 -7.90 16.39
C LYS A 145 10.54 -7.99 16.34
N ASP A 146 9.85 -7.92 17.47
CA ASP A 146 8.39 -8.01 17.59
C ASP A 146 7.67 -6.65 17.69
N GLU A 147 8.39 -5.53 17.74
CA GLU A 147 7.87 -4.15 17.77
C GLU A 147 7.48 -3.62 16.38
N TYR A 148 6.89 -4.48 15.54
CA TYR A 148 6.52 -4.17 14.15
C TYR A 148 5.76 -2.85 13.97
N ARG A 149 4.87 -2.49 14.91
CA ARG A 149 4.04 -1.28 14.84
C ARG A 149 4.82 0.03 14.94
N LYS A 150 6.05 -0.02 15.45
CA LYS A 150 6.95 1.13 15.58
C LYS A 150 7.92 1.26 14.40
N ALA A 151 8.04 0.21 13.60
CA ALA A 151 8.95 0.18 12.46
C ALA A 151 8.54 1.21 11.41
N ASP A 152 9.54 1.80 10.75
CA ASP A 152 9.35 2.56 9.52
C ASP A 152 8.96 1.62 8.38
N PHE A 153 9.64 0.47 8.28
CA PHE A 153 9.27 -0.60 7.38
C PHE A 153 9.75 -1.95 7.89
N ILE A 154 9.19 -3.01 7.33
CA ILE A 154 9.53 -4.39 7.61
C ILE A 154 9.95 -5.04 6.29
N HIS A 155 11.23 -5.40 6.16
CA HIS A 155 11.69 -6.24 5.05
C HIS A 155 11.28 -7.68 5.35
N VAL A 156 10.42 -8.29 4.51
CA VAL A 156 9.80 -9.58 4.84
C VAL A 156 10.65 -10.75 4.36
N MET A 157 10.96 -10.75 3.08
CA MET A 157 11.73 -11.75 2.34
C MET A 157 12.04 -11.16 0.96
N HIS A 158 13.05 -11.65 0.23
CA HIS A 158 13.33 -11.27 -1.17
C HIS A 158 13.11 -9.77 -1.43
N ASN A 159 12.11 -9.39 -2.23
CA ASN A 159 11.70 -8.01 -2.50
C ASN A 159 10.37 -7.52 -1.87
N PRO A 160 9.56 -8.33 -1.15
CA PRO A 160 8.48 -7.81 -0.30
C PRO A 160 8.89 -7.00 0.94
N TYR A 161 8.18 -5.88 1.13
CA TYR A 161 8.22 -5.00 2.29
C TYR A 161 6.82 -4.75 2.82
N ILE A 162 6.71 -4.43 4.10
CA ILE A 162 5.48 -3.89 4.71
C ILE A 162 5.77 -2.52 5.28
N VAL A 163 4.86 -1.58 5.02
CA VAL A 163 4.82 -0.25 5.62
C VAL A 163 3.47 -0.10 6.31
N LEU A 164 3.50 0.23 7.58
CA LEU A 164 2.29 0.54 8.35
C LEU A 164 2.04 2.04 8.38
N THR A 165 0.78 2.44 8.49
CA THR A 165 0.45 3.82 8.86
C THR A 165 1.17 4.21 10.17
N PRO A 166 1.64 5.46 10.29
CA PRO A 166 2.29 5.91 11.51
C PRO A 166 1.30 5.88 12.68
N LEU A 167 1.77 5.40 13.84
CA LEU A 167 1.00 5.56 15.07
C LEU A 167 0.74 7.05 15.31
N SER A 168 -0.39 7.36 15.94
CA SER A 168 -0.66 8.73 16.40
C SER A 168 0.46 9.23 17.34
N PRO A 169 0.58 10.55 17.57
CA PRO A 169 1.56 11.10 18.51
C PRO A 169 1.47 10.51 19.94
N LYS A 170 0.30 9.96 20.31
CA LYS A 170 0.07 9.29 21.60
C LYS A 170 0.32 7.77 21.55
N GLY A 171 0.89 7.25 20.47
CA GLY A 171 1.18 5.82 20.28
C GLY A 171 -0.06 4.96 19.99
N LYS A 172 -1.22 5.56 19.70
CA LYS A 172 -2.43 4.83 19.32
C LYS A 172 -2.40 4.38 17.87
N GLN A 173 -3.10 3.27 17.64
CA GLN A 173 -3.39 2.69 16.33
C GLN A 173 -4.11 3.69 15.39
N THR A 174 -3.88 3.53 14.09
CA THR A 174 -4.34 4.45 13.04
C THR A 174 -4.68 3.70 11.75
N ASP A 175 -5.65 4.21 11.00
CA ASP A 175 -5.86 3.90 9.59
C ASP A 175 -5.26 4.99 8.70
N ILE A 176 -5.28 4.81 7.38
CA ILE A 176 -4.79 5.83 6.45
C ILE A 176 -5.63 7.11 6.51
N GLU A 177 -6.93 7.01 6.77
CA GLU A 177 -7.81 8.18 6.81
C GLU A 177 -7.53 9.08 8.01
N TYR A 178 -7.05 8.54 9.13
CA TYR A 178 -6.55 9.30 10.28
C TYR A 178 -5.45 10.30 9.90
N LEU A 179 -4.73 10.08 8.80
CA LEU A 179 -3.65 10.96 8.34
C LEU A 179 -4.15 12.24 7.66
N PHE A 180 -5.46 12.37 7.43
CA PHE A 180 -6.06 13.61 6.96
C PHE A 180 -6.51 14.48 8.13
N ASP A 181 -6.32 15.80 7.99
CA ASP A 181 -6.78 16.76 9.00
C ASP A 181 -8.32 16.83 9.06
N ASP A 182 -8.82 17.34 10.18
CA ASP A 182 -10.26 17.46 10.42
C ASP A 182 -10.94 18.33 9.37
N ALA A 183 -10.27 19.38 8.87
CA ALA A 183 -10.80 20.22 7.80
C ALA A 183 -11.08 19.41 6.52
N THR A 184 -10.15 18.55 6.12
CA THR A 184 -10.31 17.68 4.96
C THR A 184 -11.38 16.61 5.22
N ARG A 185 -11.31 15.90 6.35
CA ARG A 185 -12.25 14.82 6.68
C ARG A 185 -13.69 15.30 6.82
N LEU A 186 -13.87 16.47 7.45
CA LEU A 186 -15.18 17.06 7.70
C LEU A 186 -15.72 17.89 6.52
N THR A 187 -15.00 17.94 5.39
CA THR A 187 -15.49 18.57 4.16
C THR A 187 -16.79 17.88 3.72
N GLN A 188 -17.81 18.69 3.45
CA GLN A 188 -19.15 18.20 3.14
C GLN A 188 -19.26 17.75 1.67
N HIS A 189 -19.93 16.62 1.46
CA HIS A 189 -20.40 16.18 0.15
C HIS A 189 -21.81 15.58 0.31
N ASN A 190 -22.78 16.09 -0.43
CA ASN A 190 -24.19 15.70 -0.33
C ASN A 190 -24.75 15.74 1.12
N GLY A 191 -24.34 16.75 1.89
CA GLY A 191 -24.76 16.93 3.29
C GLY A 191 -24.16 15.93 4.28
N LYS A 192 -23.17 15.13 3.86
CA LYS A 192 -22.43 14.18 4.71
C LYS A 192 -20.95 14.54 4.75
N CYS A 193 -20.24 14.08 5.78
CA CYS A 193 -18.79 14.18 5.89
C CYS A 193 -18.14 12.83 6.22
N PHE A 194 -16.81 12.77 6.27
CA PHE A 194 -16.09 11.55 6.64
C PHE A 194 -15.57 11.65 8.08
N ASN A 195 -16.13 10.87 9.01
CA ASN A 195 -15.61 10.80 10.38
C ASN A 195 -14.54 9.71 10.55
N THR A 196 -13.77 9.84 11.64
CA THR A 196 -12.81 8.82 12.09
C THR A 196 -13.53 7.55 12.51
N ALA A 197 -12.83 6.41 12.49
CA ALA A 197 -13.39 5.11 12.85
C ALA A 197 -14.14 5.08 14.20
N ASP A 198 -13.72 5.86 15.19
CA ASP A 198 -14.35 5.94 16.52
C ASP A 198 -15.65 6.74 16.55
N LYS A 199 -15.89 7.62 15.58
CA LYS A 199 -17.06 8.51 15.49
C LYS A 199 -17.94 8.22 14.29
N ARG A 200 -17.60 7.18 13.53
CA ARG A 200 -18.18 6.90 12.24
C ARG A 200 -19.57 6.29 12.36
N ASP A 201 -20.49 6.82 11.58
CA ASP A 201 -21.83 6.29 11.38
C ASP A 201 -22.02 5.99 9.88
N ASP A 202 -22.09 4.71 9.52
CA ASP A 202 -22.18 4.29 8.12
C ASP A 202 -23.48 4.71 7.42
N GLU A 203 -24.54 5.08 8.16
CA GLU A 203 -25.78 5.58 7.58
C GLU A 203 -25.70 7.08 7.26
N THR A 204 -25.00 7.86 8.09
CA THR A 204 -24.99 9.32 8.03
C THR A 204 -23.68 9.91 7.51
N ASP A 205 -22.59 9.15 7.50
CA ASP A 205 -21.29 9.58 6.98
C ASP A 205 -21.06 9.17 5.51
N LEU A 206 -20.07 9.81 4.90
CA LEU A 206 -19.55 9.45 3.58
C LEU A 206 -18.81 8.11 3.66
N SER A 207 -19.07 7.21 2.71
CA SER A 207 -18.24 6.01 2.51
C SER A 207 -16.77 6.37 2.24
N LYS A 208 -15.86 5.43 2.49
CA LYS A 208 -14.43 5.59 2.11
C LYS A 208 -14.28 5.91 0.63
N GLU A 209 -15.07 5.27 -0.23
CA GLU A 209 -15.10 5.56 -1.66
C GLU A 209 -15.56 6.98 -1.97
N ALA A 210 -16.64 7.44 -1.35
CA ALA A 210 -17.14 8.80 -1.58
C ALA A 210 -16.13 9.85 -1.11
N PHE A 211 -15.48 9.62 0.04
CA PHE A 211 -14.40 10.48 0.52
C PHE A 211 -13.21 10.49 -0.44
N ALA A 212 -12.77 9.32 -0.93
CA ALA A 212 -11.68 9.20 -1.88
C ALA A 212 -11.95 9.92 -3.21
N ASP A 213 -13.10 9.67 -3.84
CA ASP A 213 -13.37 10.17 -5.18
C ASP A 213 -13.88 11.61 -5.18
N HIS A 214 -14.78 11.98 -4.26
CA HIS A 214 -15.47 13.28 -4.30
C HIS A 214 -14.79 14.37 -3.44
N ILE A 215 -14.05 13.98 -2.41
CA ILE A 215 -13.26 14.93 -1.62
C ILE A 215 -11.80 14.87 -2.09
N ILE A 216 -11.10 13.77 -1.82
CA ILE A 216 -9.64 13.72 -2.01
C ILE A 216 -9.23 13.93 -3.45
N LYS A 217 -9.75 13.13 -4.39
CA LYS A 217 -9.34 13.18 -5.79
C LYS A 217 -9.79 14.46 -6.49
N THR A 218 -11.02 14.90 -6.24
CA THR A 218 -11.63 16.05 -6.90
C THR A 218 -11.07 17.38 -6.38
N GLN A 219 -10.78 17.45 -5.07
CA GLN A 219 -10.36 18.69 -4.40
C GLN A 219 -8.88 18.67 -3.99
N LYS A 220 -8.06 17.75 -4.52
CA LYS A 220 -6.63 17.61 -4.15
C LYS A 220 -5.81 18.91 -4.19
N GLY A 221 -6.20 19.88 -5.01
CA GLY A 221 -5.49 21.16 -5.08
C GLY A 221 -5.65 22.05 -3.84
N SER A 222 -6.68 21.83 -3.02
CA SER A 222 -6.98 22.60 -1.80
C SER A 222 -6.81 21.79 -0.52
N ILE A 223 -6.47 20.51 -0.64
CA ILE A 223 -6.32 19.60 0.51
C ILE A 223 -4.91 19.67 1.07
N ASN A 224 -4.82 19.70 2.39
CA ASN A 224 -3.57 19.57 3.11
C ASN A 224 -3.17 18.07 3.22
N PHE A 225 -2.04 17.72 2.60
CA PHE A 225 -1.52 16.35 2.56
C PHE A 225 -0.37 16.10 3.55
N ASP A 226 -0.06 17.06 4.43
CA ASP A 226 1.13 16.99 5.29
C ASP A 226 1.09 15.81 6.26
N GLY A 227 -0.08 15.41 6.74
CA GLY A 227 -0.23 14.25 7.62
C GLY A 227 0.14 12.91 6.96
N LEU A 228 0.17 12.84 5.62
CA LEU A 228 0.59 11.64 4.88
C LEU A 228 2.10 11.60 4.59
N LYS A 229 2.84 12.69 4.83
CA LYS A 229 4.30 12.72 4.63
C LYS A 229 5.03 11.58 5.36
N PRO A 230 4.78 11.29 6.65
CA PRO A 230 5.47 10.21 7.35
C PRO A 230 5.23 8.83 6.70
N LEU A 231 4.06 8.60 6.10
CA LEU A 231 3.78 7.36 5.38
C LEU A 231 4.57 7.29 4.06
N LEU A 232 4.66 8.39 3.32
CA LEU A 232 5.47 8.45 2.10
C LEU A 232 6.97 8.33 2.39
N ASP A 233 7.45 8.92 3.49
CA ASP A 233 8.83 8.82 3.94
C ASP A 233 9.21 7.35 4.20
N ARG A 234 8.32 6.59 4.86
CA ARG A 234 8.48 5.15 5.09
C ARG A 234 8.52 4.34 3.79
N ILE A 235 7.66 4.66 2.82
CA ILE A 235 7.68 4.03 1.49
C ILE A 235 9.01 4.31 0.80
N VAL A 236 9.50 5.55 0.82
CA VAL A 236 10.80 5.92 0.25
C VAL A 236 11.96 5.22 0.97
N ALA A 237 11.88 5.08 2.29
CA ALA A 237 12.87 4.37 3.08
C ALA A 237 12.95 2.88 2.68
N ALA A 238 11.81 2.21 2.47
CA ALA A 238 11.76 0.84 1.97
C ALA A 238 12.37 0.70 0.56
N ILE A 239 12.08 1.64 -0.36
CA ILE A 239 12.69 1.67 -1.70
C ILE A 239 14.21 1.83 -1.60
N THR A 240 14.65 2.78 -0.78
CA THR A 240 16.08 3.10 -0.60
C THR A 240 16.83 1.95 0.05
N HIS A 241 16.24 1.28 1.03
CA HIS A 241 16.79 0.08 1.63
C HIS A 241 16.93 -1.03 0.57
N TYR A 242 15.90 -1.29 -0.24
CA TYR A 242 15.98 -2.30 -1.29
C TYR A 242 17.09 -2.00 -2.31
N ASP A 243 17.22 -0.74 -2.73
CA ASP A 243 18.31 -0.32 -3.63
C ASP A 243 19.70 -0.61 -3.06
N SER A 244 19.85 -0.65 -1.73
CA SER A 244 21.13 -0.91 -1.07
C SER A 244 21.47 -2.39 -0.87
N ILE A 245 20.49 -3.30 -1.02
CA ILE A 245 20.66 -4.74 -0.74
C ILE A 245 20.41 -5.67 -1.93
N LYS A 246 19.99 -5.12 -3.09
CA LYS A 246 19.63 -5.90 -4.28
C LYS A 246 20.81 -6.30 -5.16
#